data_AF-A0A968Z576-F1
#
_entry.id   AF-A0A968Z576-F1
#
_cell.length_a   1.000
_cell.length_b   1.000
_cell.length_c   1.000
_cell.angle_alpha   90.00
_cell.angle_beta   90.00
_cell.angle_gamma   90.00
#
_symmetry.space_group_name_H-M   'P 1'
#
loop_
_entity.id
_entity.type
_entity.pdbx_description
1 polymer ?
#
loop_
_entity_poly.entity_id
_entity_poly.type
_entity_poly.pdbx_seq_one_letter_code
_entity_poly.pdbx_strand_id
1 'polypeptide(L)'
;MVSNPAMPMPLTSNLGDRIVKEPQTIEEKAKQIAVDKYDITGAHIKVPAYFIVNYPNGETKALHHVRDAKKISDVIRQMHLEEESGTIALSEHKSNLNGLVVVLSLSLILLSLMTATIIIGVF
;
A
#
# COMPACT_ATOMS: atom_id res chain seq x y z
N MET A 1 21.95 -55.86 2.40
CA MET A 1 20.84 -54.94 2.04
C MET A 1 19.90 -54.82 3.23
N VAL A 2 19.98 -53.74 4.00
CA VAL A 2 18.87 -53.29 4.86
C VAL A 2 18.90 -51.76 4.80
N SER A 3 18.07 -51.20 3.92
CA SER A 3 17.85 -49.76 3.82
C SER A 3 17.00 -49.32 5.00
N ASN A 4 17.57 -48.51 5.89
CA ASN A 4 16.88 -47.89 7.00
C ASN A 4 15.76 -46.98 6.44
N PRO A 5 14.46 -47.18 6.79
CA PRO A 5 13.42 -46.29 6.32
C PRO A 5 13.62 -44.93 6.99
N ALA A 6 13.77 -43.89 6.17
CA ALA A 6 13.88 -42.51 6.62
C ALA A 6 12.72 -42.17 7.58
N MET A 7 13.04 -42.03 8.87
CA MET A 7 12.14 -41.41 9.83
C MET A 7 11.83 -40.00 9.31
N PRO A 8 10.56 -39.66 9.00
CA PRO A 8 10.24 -38.32 8.57
C PRO A 8 10.61 -37.36 9.71
N MET A 9 11.57 -36.48 9.46
CA MET A 9 11.92 -35.38 10.37
C MET A 9 10.61 -34.71 10.81
N PRO A 10 10.38 -34.50 12.12
CA PRO A 10 9.18 -33.80 12.57
C PRO A 10 9.22 -32.40 11.97
N LEU A 11 8.39 -32.19 10.95
CA LEU A 11 8.23 -30.91 10.32
C LEU A 11 7.59 -30.01 11.38
N THR A 12 8.38 -29.15 12.01
CA THR A 12 7.92 -28.19 13.03
C THR A 12 6.96 -27.12 12.49
N SER A 13 6.55 -27.22 11.22
CA SER A 13 5.71 -26.24 10.53
C SER A 13 4.34 -26.86 10.27
N ASN A 14 3.26 -26.12 10.50
CA ASN A 14 1.93 -26.60 10.16
C ASN A 14 1.85 -26.85 8.65
N LEU A 15 1.01 -27.80 8.22
CA LEU A 15 0.92 -28.16 6.81
C LEU A 15 0.56 -26.97 5.91
N GLY A 16 -0.23 -26.01 6.41
CA GLY A 16 -0.56 -24.78 5.68
C GLY A 16 0.47 -23.64 5.79
N ASP A 17 1.56 -23.83 6.53
CA ASP A 17 2.74 -22.93 6.46
C ASP A 17 3.69 -23.34 5.31
N ARG A 18 3.42 -24.48 4.67
CA ARG A 18 4.24 -25.02 3.61
C ARG A 18 3.85 -24.36 2.29
N ILE A 19 4.80 -23.67 1.71
CA ILE A 19 4.63 -23.11 0.36
C ILE A 19 4.86 -24.23 -0.64
N VAL A 20 3.80 -24.54 -1.39
CA VAL A 20 3.85 -25.49 -2.49
C VAL A 20 4.85 -24.97 -3.54
N LYS A 21 5.74 -25.84 -4.02
CA LYS A 21 6.75 -25.46 -5.03
C LYS A 21 6.13 -25.18 -6.39
N GLU A 22 4.97 -25.76 -6.66
CA GLU A 22 4.21 -25.57 -7.89
C GLU A 22 3.46 -24.23 -7.85
N PRO A 23 3.39 -23.50 -8.97
CA PRO A 23 2.60 -22.28 -9.05
C PRO A 23 1.11 -22.61 -8.92
N GLN A 24 0.45 -21.98 -7.96
CA GLN A 24 -0.98 -22.13 -7.69
C GLN A 24 -1.73 -20.84 -8.02
N THR A 25 -3.01 -20.98 -8.37
CA THR A 25 -3.88 -19.83 -8.64
C THR A 25 -4.24 -19.08 -7.35
N ILE A 26 -4.84 -17.90 -7.49
CA ILE A 26 -5.27 -17.08 -6.34
C ILE A 26 -6.39 -17.82 -5.58
N GLU A 27 -7.31 -18.45 -6.28
CA GLU A 27 -8.45 -19.19 -5.74
C GLU A 27 -7.99 -20.42 -4.94
N GLU A 28 -6.96 -21.11 -5.42
CA GLU A 28 -6.35 -22.23 -4.72
C GLU A 28 -5.64 -21.78 -3.44
N LYS A 29 -4.91 -20.66 -3.50
CA LYS A 29 -4.25 -20.07 -2.32
C LYS A 29 -5.24 -19.56 -1.29
N ALA A 30 -6.38 -19.02 -1.72
CA ALA A 30 -7.45 -18.54 -0.85
C ALA A 30 -8.07 -19.66 0.00
N LYS A 31 -8.05 -20.91 -0.49
CA LYS A 31 -8.61 -22.07 0.22
C LYS A 31 -7.62 -22.71 1.21
N GLN A 32 -6.35 -22.30 1.21
CA GLN A 32 -5.33 -22.91 2.05
C GLN A 32 -5.42 -22.41 3.49
N ILE A 33 -5.35 -23.36 4.43
CA ILE A 33 -5.54 -23.14 5.86
C ILE A 33 -4.25 -23.51 6.59
N ALA A 34 -3.70 -22.56 7.34
CA ALA A 34 -2.51 -22.74 8.17
C ALA A 34 -2.83 -23.53 9.44
N VAL A 35 -3.91 -23.16 10.12
CA VAL A 35 -4.34 -23.78 11.38
C VAL A 35 -5.83 -24.07 11.31
N ASP A 36 -6.22 -25.29 11.67
CA ASP A 36 -7.63 -25.72 11.80
C ASP A 36 -7.71 -26.67 13.01
N LYS A 37 -7.84 -26.10 14.22
CA LYS A 37 -7.78 -26.85 15.48
C LYS A 37 -8.63 -26.21 16.56
N TYR A 38 -9.06 -27.03 17.52
CA TYR A 38 -9.63 -26.57 18.78
C TYR A 38 -8.51 -26.18 19.75
N ASP A 39 -8.67 -25.04 20.41
CA ASP A 39 -7.82 -24.62 21.53
C ASP A 39 -8.27 -25.29 22.85
N ILE A 40 -7.45 -25.19 23.89
CA ILE A 40 -7.72 -25.70 25.25
C ILE A 40 -9.01 -25.11 25.85
N THR A 41 -9.43 -23.94 25.36
CA THR A 41 -10.69 -23.28 25.75
C THR A 41 -11.92 -23.87 25.06
N GLY A 42 -11.75 -24.80 24.11
CA GLY A 42 -12.81 -25.35 23.27
C GLY A 42 -13.17 -24.46 22.08
N ALA A 43 -12.50 -23.32 21.89
CA ALA A 43 -12.69 -22.48 20.72
C ALA A 43 -12.09 -23.13 19.47
N HIS A 44 -12.87 -23.19 18.38
CA HIS A 44 -12.36 -23.65 17.09
C HIS A 44 -11.67 -22.51 16.35
N ILE A 45 -10.36 -22.63 16.15
CA ILE A 45 -9.54 -21.60 15.52
C ILE A 45 -9.18 -22.06 14.11
N LYS A 46 -9.56 -21.23 13.14
CA LYS A 46 -9.24 -21.42 11.72
C LYS A 46 -8.48 -20.21 11.19
N VAL A 47 -7.24 -20.43 10.74
CA VAL A 47 -6.34 -19.38 10.24
C VAL A 47 -6.00 -19.64 8.77
N PRO A 48 -6.33 -18.73 7.85
CA PRO A 48 -5.91 -18.83 6.45
C PRO A 48 -4.39 -18.76 6.30
N ALA A 49 -3.83 -19.52 5.35
CA ALA A 49 -2.40 -19.45 5.02
C ALA A 49 -2.04 -18.18 4.23
N TYR A 50 -2.99 -17.69 3.43
CA TYR A 50 -2.86 -16.54 2.55
C TYR A 50 -3.96 -15.51 2.80
N PHE A 51 -3.60 -14.23 2.72
CA PHE A 51 -4.54 -13.11 2.69
C PHE A 51 -4.73 -12.65 1.26
N ILE A 52 -5.98 -12.53 0.82
CA ILE A 52 -6.31 -11.98 -0.50
C ILE A 52 -6.42 -10.46 -0.37
N VAL A 53 -5.58 -9.74 -1.11
CA VAL A 53 -5.52 -8.29 -1.12
C VAL A 53 -5.87 -7.78 -2.50
N ASN A 54 -6.82 -6.86 -2.54
CA ASN A 54 -7.18 -6.10 -3.74
C ASN A 54 -6.51 -4.73 -3.66
N TYR A 55 -5.59 -4.45 -4.58
CA TYR A 55 -4.90 -3.16 -4.64
C TYR A 55 -5.72 -2.12 -5.42
N PRO A 56 -5.52 -0.82 -5.15
CA PRO A 56 -6.22 0.26 -5.87
C PRO A 56 -5.98 0.27 -7.39
N ASN A 57 -4.88 -0.33 -7.87
CA ASN A 57 -4.57 -0.47 -9.29
C ASN A 57 -5.37 -1.60 -9.99
N GLY A 58 -6.27 -2.29 -9.29
CA GLY A 58 -7.05 -3.42 -9.81
C GLY A 58 -6.34 -4.78 -9.72
N GLU A 59 -5.11 -4.84 -9.19
CA GLU A 59 -4.37 -6.09 -9.02
C GLU A 59 -4.84 -6.85 -7.78
N THR A 60 -5.05 -8.17 -7.90
CA THR A 60 -5.36 -9.05 -6.76
C THR A 60 -4.16 -9.94 -6.45
N LYS A 61 -3.72 -9.99 -5.18
CA LYS A 61 -2.62 -10.86 -4.73
C LYS A 61 -3.02 -11.69 -3.53
N ALA A 62 -2.56 -12.94 -3.53
CA ALA A 62 -2.53 -13.79 -2.35
C ALA A 62 -1.18 -13.63 -1.62
N LEU A 63 -1.18 -12.98 -0.45
CA LEU A 63 -0.01 -12.74 0.38
C LEU A 63 0.11 -13.81 1.47
N HIS A 64 1.28 -14.44 1.59
CA HIS A 64 1.48 -15.48 2.61
C HIS A 64 1.66 -14.85 4.00
N HIS A 65 0.94 -15.36 5.01
CA HIS A 65 0.91 -14.75 6.35
C HIS A 65 2.29 -14.57 7.02
N VAL A 66 3.22 -15.53 6.87
CA VAL A 66 4.61 -15.38 7.34
C VAL A 66 5.53 -14.65 6.34
N ARG A 67 5.72 -15.21 5.14
CA ARG A 67 6.73 -14.69 4.19
C ARG A 67 6.48 -13.26 3.72
N ASP A 68 5.22 -12.88 3.56
CA ASP A 68 4.84 -11.56 3.08
C ASP A 68 4.41 -10.62 4.22
N ALA A 69 4.75 -10.93 5.48
CA ALA A 69 4.34 -10.14 6.65
C ALA A 69 4.65 -8.65 6.51
N LYS A 70 5.82 -8.29 5.96
CA LYS A 70 6.16 -6.88 5.68
C LYS A 70 5.19 -6.26 4.68
N LYS A 71 4.89 -6.93 3.56
CA LYS A 71 3.96 -6.41 2.55
C LYS A 71 2.55 -6.28 3.12
N ILE A 72 2.11 -7.24 3.94
CA ILE A 72 0.83 -7.18 4.62
C ILE A 72 0.78 -5.95 5.54
N SER A 73 1.84 -5.70 6.31
CA SER A 73 1.95 -4.49 7.14
C SER A 73 1.94 -3.21 6.29
N ASP A 74 2.65 -3.20 5.16
CA ASP A 74 2.66 -2.07 4.21
C ASP A 74 1.23 -1.79 3.68
N VAL A 75 0.51 -2.84 3.28
CA VAL A 75 -0.88 -2.76 2.79
C VAL A 75 -1.83 -2.22 3.88
N ILE A 76 -1.75 -2.73 5.11
CA ILE A 76 -2.58 -2.24 6.23
C ILE A 76 -2.31 -0.77 6.50
N ARG A 77 -1.03 -0.35 6.51
CA ARG A 77 -0.67 1.05 6.70
C ARG A 77 -1.20 1.94 5.59
N GLN A 78 -1.10 1.51 4.33
CA GLN A 78 -1.63 2.25 3.20
C GLN A 78 -3.16 2.41 3.31
N MET A 79 -3.88 1.32 3.57
CA MET A 79 -5.34 1.37 3.71
C MET A 79 -5.78 2.27 4.87
N HIS A 80 -5.05 2.23 5.99
CA HIS A 80 -5.34 3.10 7.14
C HIS A 80 -5.10 4.58 6.83
N LEU A 81 -4.01 4.90 6.11
CA LEU A 81 -3.73 6.27 5.68
C LEU A 81 -4.78 6.77 4.68
N GLU A 82 -5.23 5.92 3.75
CA GLU A 82 -6.30 6.25 2.81
C GLU A 82 -7.63 6.51 3.55
N GLU A 83 -7.96 5.69 4.56
CA GLU A 83 -9.14 5.89 5.42
C GLU A 83 -9.06 7.20 6.22
N GLU A 84 -7.93 7.48 6.86
CA GLU A 84 -7.73 8.72 7.63
C GLU A 84 -7.71 9.96 6.74
N SER A 85 -7.13 9.86 5.53
CA SER A 85 -7.16 10.93 4.53
C SER A 85 -8.56 11.28 4.05
N GLY A 86 -9.55 10.39 4.22
CA GLY A 86 -10.95 10.71 3.99
C GLY A 86 -11.50 11.80 4.91
N THR A 87 -10.86 12.04 6.06
CA THR A 87 -11.20 13.12 7.00
C THR A 87 -10.32 14.36 6.80
N ILE A 88 -9.08 14.18 6.33
CA ILE A 88 -8.26 15.28 5.83
C ILE A 88 -8.56 15.44 4.34
N ALA A 89 -9.79 15.88 4.02
CA ALA A 89 -10.07 16.44 2.72
C ALA A 89 -8.97 17.46 2.42
N LEU A 90 -8.15 17.13 1.43
CA LEU A 90 -7.17 18.01 0.81
C LEU A 90 -7.80 19.39 0.75
N SER A 91 -7.26 20.33 1.52
CA SER A 91 -7.53 21.73 1.31
C SER A 91 -7.24 21.99 -0.16
N GLU A 92 -8.28 22.14 -0.98
CA GLU A 92 -8.15 22.72 -2.29
C GLU A 92 -7.56 24.10 -2.08
N HIS A 93 -6.24 24.22 -2.23
CA HIS A 93 -5.63 25.52 -2.38
C HIS A 93 -6.02 26.00 -3.77
N LYS A 94 -7.25 26.50 -3.90
CA LYS A 94 -7.79 27.11 -5.11
C LYS A 94 -6.87 28.28 -5.43
N SER A 95 -5.86 28.02 -6.25
CA SER A 95 -4.90 29.03 -6.64
C SER A 95 -5.69 30.14 -7.31
N ASN A 96 -5.59 31.34 -6.75
CA ASN A 96 -6.21 32.53 -7.32
C ASN A 96 -5.37 32.99 -8.53
N LEU A 97 -5.15 32.10 -9.50
CA LEU A 97 -4.28 32.31 -10.65
C LEU A 97 -4.62 33.62 -11.37
N ASN A 98 -5.91 33.97 -11.44
CA ASN A 98 -6.37 35.25 -11.98
C ASN A 98 -5.84 36.45 -11.17
N GLY A 99 -5.88 36.38 -9.84
CA GLY A 99 -5.31 37.41 -8.96
C GLY A 99 -3.78 37.49 -9.07
N LEU A 100 -3.11 36.34 -9.13
CA LEU A 100 -1.66 36.27 -9.32
C LEU A 100 -1.22 36.91 -10.66
N VAL A 101 -1.93 36.60 -11.75
CA VAL A 101 -1.67 37.16 -13.08
C VAL A 101 -1.91 38.67 -13.11
N VAL A 102 -2.96 39.16 -12.42
CA VAL A 102 -3.22 40.60 -12.30
C VAL A 102 -2.12 41.31 -11.51
N VAL A 103 -1.67 40.74 -10.38
CA VAL A 103 -0.60 41.33 -9.56
C VAL A 103 0.73 41.36 -10.32
N LEU A 104 1.08 40.28 -11.00
CA LEU A 104 2.32 40.21 -11.80
C LEU A 104 2.30 41.16 -12.98
N SER A 105 1.18 41.23 -13.72
CA SER A 105 1.05 42.14 -14.86
C SER A 105 1.10 43.61 -14.43
N LEU A 106 0.42 43.98 -13.34
CA LEU A 106 0.48 45.34 -12.79
C LEU A 106 1.89 45.71 -12.32
N SER A 107 2.59 44.78 -11.66
CA SER A 107 3.96 44.98 -11.20
C SER A 107 4.94 45.22 -12.37
N LEU A 108 4.82 44.45 -13.45
CA LEU A 108 5.62 44.61 -14.67
C LEU A 108 5.34 45.96 -15.36
N ILE A 109 4.09 46.40 -15.40
CA ILE A 109 3.72 47.71 -15.98
C ILE A 109 4.32 48.85 -15.17
N LEU A 110 4.24 48.80 -13.83
CA LEU A 110 4.82 49.83 -12.96
C LEU A 110 6.34 49.93 -13.15
N LEU A 111 7.01 48.78 -13.21
CA LEU A 111 8.46 48.73 -13.42
C LEU A 111 8.86 49.31 -14.77
N SER A 112 8.12 48.98 -15.83
CA SER A 112 8.33 49.54 -17.17
C SER A 112 8.20 51.07 -17.17
N LEU A 113 7.16 51.61 -16.49
CA LEU A 113 6.94 53.06 -16.38
C LEU A 113 8.08 53.77 -15.64
N MET A 114 8.58 53.19 -14.55
CA MET A 114 9.75 53.72 -13.84
C MET A 114 11.00 53.73 -14.74
N THR A 115 11.25 52.66 -15.50
CA THR A 115 12.40 52.64 -16.40
C THR A 115 12.27 53.62 -17.57
N ALA A 116 11.06 53.81 -18.10
CA ALA A 116 10.81 54.73 -19.20
C ALA A 116 11.02 56.21 -18.81
N THR A 117 10.60 56.61 -17.60
CA THR A 117 10.82 57.98 -17.10
C THR A 117 12.31 58.32 -16.94
N ILE A 118 13.10 57.35 -16.46
CA ILE A 118 14.56 57.48 -16.37
C ILE A 118 15.20 57.60 -17.77
N ILE A 119 14.73 56.82 -18.75
CA ILE A 119 15.26 56.84 -20.13
C ILE A 119 14.90 58.15 -20.87
N ILE A 120 13.69 58.68 -20.68
CA ILE A 120 13.24 59.94 -21.30
C ILE A 120 13.91 61.16 -20.61
N GLY A 121 14.60 60.97 -19.49
CA GLY A 121 15.30 62.03 -18.77
C GLY A 121 14.36 62.97 -18.01
N VAL A 122 13.16 62.50 -17.67
CA VAL A 122 12.23 63.20 -16.78
C VAL A 122 12.60 62.78 -15.36
N PHE A 123 13.68 63.36 -14.84
CA PHE A 123 14.12 63.23 -13.45
C PHE A 123 14.64 64.57 -12.94
#